data_AF-A0A3C1UIG6-F1
#
_entry.id   AF-A0A3C1UIG6-F1
#
_cell.length_a   1.000
_cell.length_b   1.000
_cell.length_c   1.000
_cell.angle_alpha   90.00
_cell.angle_beta   90.00
_cell.angle_gamma   90.00
#
_symmetry.space_group_name_H-M   'P 1'
#
loop_
_entity.id
_entity.type
_entity.pdbx_description
1 polymer ?
#
loop_
_entity_poly.entity_id
_entity_poly.type
_entity_poly.pdbx_seq_one_letter_code
_entity_poly.pdbx_strand_id
1 'polypeptide(L)'
;IVSWYYIRCQWHVYLINFSDIKKLFQFVVEGLPNWIFGLFYNTLITFGMLSIKSLTSSGDFANQDDSYANLSRIAMATQMILAFGGSVIYTRVVVWRNERSDFFFRVTLICGMVILAGLLSCGVLHLSYPWLYPLLFPDEIFHSAGPYLSITVFGRFLGLTSGILVWSLLAYHRDWLTVQCAFVPVLVSVILHFYFVPRYGLVATTWLYVGGELGLFICCFAAFIHLKKQTVKPIHEK
;
A
#
# COMPACT_ATOMS: atom_id res chain seq x y z
N ILE A 1 19.34 -14.52 23.39
CA ILE A 1 20.66 -14.05 23.91
C ILE A 1 21.73 -15.14 23.75
N VAL A 2 21.49 -16.39 24.18
CA VAL A 2 22.41 -17.53 24.02
C VAL A 2 22.79 -17.82 22.56
N SER A 3 21.83 -17.75 21.63
CA SER A 3 22.08 -17.99 20.20
C SER A 3 23.01 -16.96 19.55
N TRP A 4 22.96 -15.70 20.01
CA TRP A 4 23.82 -14.65 19.46
C TRP A 4 25.26 -14.82 19.97
N TYR A 5 25.42 -15.10 21.26
CA TYR A 5 26.74 -15.35 21.84
C TYR A 5 27.47 -16.51 21.13
N TYR A 6 26.73 -17.57 20.78
CA TYR A 6 27.26 -18.70 20.00
C TYR A 6 27.72 -18.30 18.58
N ILE A 7 26.91 -17.51 17.85
CA ILE A 7 27.25 -16.99 16.51
C ILE A 7 28.49 -16.07 16.58
N ARG A 8 28.57 -15.21 17.60
CA ARG A 8 29.71 -14.31 17.83
C ARG A 8 31.02 -15.08 18.04
N CYS A 9 30.98 -16.11 18.89
CA CYS A 9 32.15 -16.92 19.20
C CYS A 9 32.61 -17.78 18.02
N GLN A 10 31.69 -18.27 17.20
CA GLN A 10 32.01 -19.21 16.13
C GLN A 10 32.36 -18.53 14.79
N TRP A 11 31.80 -17.35 14.50
CA TRP A 11 31.96 -16.68 13.20
C TRP A 11 32.69 -15.32 13.28
N HIS A 12 33.08 -14.88 14.49
CA HIS A 12 33.69 -13.56 14.72
C HIS A 12 32.91 -12.38 14.12
N VAL A 13 31.60 -12.54 13.89
CA VAL A 13 30.73 -11.47 13.40
C VAL A 13 30.26 -10.65 14.60
N TYR A 14 30.59 -9.37 14.62
CA TYR A 14 30.08 -8.42 15.61
C TYR A 14 28.73 -7.88 15.13
N LEU A 15 27.73 -7.84 16.03
CA LEU A 15 26.37 -7.37 15.72
C LEU A 15 26.36 -5.93 15.19
N ILE A 16 27.26 -5.10 15.72
CA ILE A 16 27.56 -3.76 15.23
C ILE A 16 29.07 -3.60 15.27
N ASN A 17 29.69 -3.47 14.09
CA ASN A 17 31.09 -3.12 14.01
C ASN A 17 31.20 -1.59 13.92
N PHE A 18 31.68 -0.95 14.99
CA PHE A 18 31.79 0.52 15.06
C PHE A 18 32.76 1.10 14.03
N SER A 19 33.64 0.28 13.43
CA SER A 19 34.49 0.68 12.31
C SER A 19 33.72 0.89 10.99
N ASP A 20 32.53 0.31 10.85
CA ASP A 20 31.68 0.42 9.66
C ASP A 20 30.53 1.44 9.83
N ILE A 21 30.57 2.29 10.88
CA ILE A 21 29.56 3.34 11.14
C ILE A 21 29.29 4.20 9.89
N LYS A 22 30.34 4.52 9.12
CA LYS A 22 30.20 5.32 7.90
C LYS A 22 29.36 4.60 6.82
N LYS A 23 29.54 3.28 6.67
CA LYS A 23 28.75 2.46 5.74
C LYS A 23 27.31 2.29 6.24
N LEU A 24 27.14 2.15 7.55
CA LEU A 24 25.82 2.07 8.18
C LEU A 24 25.04 3.37 7.99
N PHE A 25 25.71 4.53 8.12
CA PHE A 25 25.12 5.83 7.83
C PHE A 25 24.77 5.99 6.34
N GLN A 26 25.65 5.58 5.43
CA GLN A 26 25.36 5.57 3.99
C GLN A 26 24.13 4.72 3.66
N PHE A 27 24.02 3.52 4.25
CA PHE A 27 22.86 2.65 4.08
C PHE A 27 21.56 3.30 4.58
N VAL A 28 21.60 4.01 5.71
CA VAL A 28 20.44 4.76 6.22
C VAL A 28 20.04 5.88 5.27
N VAL A 29 21.01 6.63 4.73
CA VAL A 29 20.76 7.71 3.77
C VAL A 29 20.19 7.17 2.45
N GLU A 30 20.72 6.05 1.96
CA GLU A 30 20.20 5.36 0.76
C GLU A 30 18.78 4.81 0.99
N GLY A 31 18.49 4.33 2.21
CA GLY A 31 17.16 3.86 2.59
C GLY A 31 16.14 4.97 2.85
N LEU A 32 16.57 6.23 3.01
CA LEU A 32 15.71 7.35 3.40
C LEU A 32 14.46 7.52 2.51
N PRO A 33 14.53 7.43 1.17
CA PRO A 33 13.34 7.56 0.33
C PRO A 33 12.31 6.45 0.60
N ASN A 34 12.77 5.21 0.84
CA ASN A 34 11.89 4.10 1.19
C ASN A 34 11.21 4.31 2.54
N TRP A 35 11.93 4.88 3.52
CA TRP A 35 11.34 5.26 4.80
C TRP A 35 10.26 6.34 4.63
N ILE A 36 10.54 7.39 3.87
CA ILE A 36 9.58 8.49 3.64
C ILE A 36 8.35 7.97 2.87
N PHE A 37 8.56 7.16 1.83
CA PHE A 37 7.47 6.50 1.11
C PHE A 37 6.63 5.63 2.05
N GLY A 38 7.28 4.82 2.88
CA GLY A 38 6.63 3.97 3.87
C GLY A 38 5.81 4.77 4.89
N LEU A 39 6.30 5.95 5.31
CA LEU A 39 5.55 6.86 6.17
C LEU A 39 4.29 7.38 5.45
N PHE A 40 4.42 7.91 4.24
CA PHE A 40 3.26 8.39 3.48
C PHE A 40 2.22 7.30 3.20
N TYR A 41 2.67 6.11 2.78
CA TYR A 41 1.78 4.99 2.53
C TYR A 41 1.09 4.52 3.82
N ASN A 42 1.82 4.44 4.95
CA ASN A 42 1.21 4.12 6.23
C ASN A 42 0.18 5.18 6.67
N THR A 43 0.47 6.47 6.44
CA THR A 43 -0.51 7.53 6.66
C THR A 43 -1.76 7.28 5.83
N LEU A 44 -1.63 7.03 4.52
CA LEU A 44 -2.79 6.78 3.65
C LEU A 44 -3.68 5.63 4.15
N ILE A 45 -3.10 4.50 4.57
CA ILE A 45 -3.87 3.33 4.98
C ILE A 45 -4.43 3.39 6.41
N THR A 46 -3.88 4.24 7.28
CA THR A 46 -4.26 4.32 8.70
C THR A 46 -4.99 5.60 9.09
N PHE A 47 -4.89 6.67 8.29
CA PHE A 47 -5.44 7.98 8.65
C PHE A 47 -6.94 7.95 8.89
N GLY A 48 -7.69 7.16 8.11
CA GLY A 48 -9.13 6.97 8.33
C GLY A 48 -9.45 6.41 9.72
N MET A 49 -8.67 5.44 10.22
CA MET A 49 -8.88 4.86 11.56
C MET A 49 -8.56 5.87 12.66
N LEU A 50 -7.52 6.68 12.47
CA LEU A 50 -7.07 7.67 13.45
C LEU A 50 -8.03 8.87 13.52
N SER A 51 -8.57 9.27 12.37
CA SER A 51 -9.32 10.53 12.25
C SER A 51 -10.82 10.38 12.46
N ILE A 52 -11.43 9.22 12.14
CA ILE A 52 -12.89 9.07 12.12
C ILE A 52 -13.53 9.43 13.47
N LYS A 53 -13.02 8.88 14.58
CA LYS A 53 -13.53 9.16 15.93
C LYS A 53 -13.48 10.64 16.30
N SER A 54 -12.35 11.29 16.00
CA SER A 54 -12.18 12.71 16.32
C SER A 54 -13.07 13.59 15.45
N LEU A 55 -13.23 13.25 14.17
CA LEU A 55 -13.94 14.07 13.18
C LEU A 55 -15.46 13.87 13.19
N THR A 56 -15.96 12.77 13.74
CA THR A 56 -17.41 12.50 13.87
C THR A 56 -17.95 12.65 15.29
N SER A 57 -17.11 12.99 16.27
CA SER A 57 -17.51 13.04 17.70
C SER A 57 -18.64 14.02 18.03
N SER A 58 -18.82 15.06 17.23
CA SER A 58 -19.77 16.16 17.47
C SER A 58 -20.96 16.20 16.50
N GLY A 59 -21.16 15.16 15.68
CA GLY A 59 -22.17 15.15 14.62
C GLY A 59 -23.06 13.91 14.59
N ASP A 60 -23.93 13.84 13.57
CA ASP A 60 -24.93 12.78 13.35
C ASP A 60 -24.31 11.37 13.14
N PHE A 61 -22.99 11.29 12.99
CA PHE A 61 -22.22 10.07 12.78
C PHE A 61 -21.44 9.62 14.03
N ALA A 62 -21.87 10.06 15.22
CA ALA A 62 -21.34 9.58 16.49
C ALA A 62 -21.45 8.05 16.56
N ASN A 63 -20.38 7.37 16.98
CA ASN A 63 -20.26 5.90 17.11
C ASN A 63 -20.08 5.08 15.82
N GLN A 64 -19.71 5.70 14.69
CA GLN A 64 -19.31 4.95 13.48
C GLN A 64 -17.85 4.45 13.50
N ASP A 65 -17.10 4.75 14.56
CA ASP A 65 -15.69 4.35 14.71
C ASP A 65 -15.54 2.84 14.86
N ASP A 66 -16.43 2.18 15.60
CA ASP A 66 -16.41 0.72 15.75
C ASP A 66 -16.69 0.00 14.43
N SER A 67 -17.65 0.50 13.64
CA SER A 67 -17.99 -0.06 12.32
C SER A 67 -16.83 0.08 11.34
N TYR A 68 -16.15 1.24 11.30
CA TYR A 68 -14.97 1.45 10.46
C TYR A 68 -13.76 0.64 10.95
N ALA A 69 -13.56 0.51 12.27
CA ALA A 69 -12.49 -0.30 12.83
C ALA A 69 -12.67 -1.78 12.44
N ASN A 70 -13.89 -2.30 12.49
CA ASN A 70 -14.18 -3.67 12.06
C ASN A 70 -13.91 -3.88 10.56
N LEU A 71 -14.41 -2.96 9.72
CA LEU A 71 -14.12 -2.93 8.28
C LEU A 71 -12.62 -2.94 8.00
N SER A 72 -11.87 -2.11 8.73
CA SER A 72 -10.42 -1.99 8.59
C SER A 72 -9.69 -3.28 8.99
N ARG A 73 -10.17 -4.02 10.01
CA ARG A 73 -9.57 -5.30 10.41
C ARG A 73 -9.66 -6.34 9.30
N ILE A 74 -10.81 -6.46 8.65
CA ILE A 74 -10.98 -7.40 7.52
C ILE A 74 -10.10 -6.98 6.34
N ALA A 75 -10.03 -5.68 6.06
CA ALA A 75 -9.13 -5.15 5.04
C ALA A 75 -7.65 -5.41 5.36
N MET A 76 -7.24 -5.32 6.63
CA MET A 76 -5.88 -5.63 7.08
C MET A 76 -5.57 -7.13 6.98
N ALA A 77 -6.53 -8.01 7.31
CA ALA A 77 -6.38 -9.45 7.11
C ALA A 77 -6.15 -9.79 5.63
N THR A 78 -6.90 -9.14 4.73
CA THR A 78 -6.69 -9.25 3.29
C THR A 78 -5.30 -8.74 2.88
N GLN A 79 -4.87 -7.61 3.45
CA GLN A 79 -3.53 -7.06 3.21
C GLN A 79 -2.41 -8.04 3.58
N MET A 80 -2.55 -8.82 4.66
CA MET A 80 -1.53 -9.80 5.06
C MET A 80 -1.36 -10.91 4.01
N ILE A 81 -2.47 -11.41 3.46
CA ILE A 81 -2.47 -12.41 2.38
C ILE A 81 -1.79 -11.81 1.12
N LEU A 82 -2.17 -10.58 0.77
CA LEU A 82 -1.60 -9.88 -0.38
C LEU A 82 -0.12 -9.54 -0.18
N ALA A 83 0.31 -9.20 1.03
CA ALA A 83 1.71 -8.91 1.35
C ALA A 83 2.59 -10.14 1.16
N PHE A 84 2.09 -11.34 1.51
CA PHE A 84 2.80 -12.59 1.24
C PHE A 84 2.99 -12.80 -0.26
N GLY A 85 1.92 -12.69 -1.06
CA GLY A 85 2.03 -12.75 -2.53
C GLY A 85 2.95 -11.67 -3.10
N GLY A 86 2.88 -10.46 -2.54
CA GLY A 86 3.73 -9.32 -2.87
C GLY A 86 5.22 -9.60 -2.70
N SER A 87 5.63 -10.28 -1.62
CA SER A 87 7.04 -10.64 -1.38
C SER A 87 7.61 -11.56 -2.47
N VAL A 88 6.79 -12.48 -2.99
CA VAL A 88 7.16 -13.36 -4.11
C VAL A 88 7.29 -12.55 -5.40
N ILE A 89 6.35 -11.63 -5.66
CA ILE A 89 6.36 -10.76 -6.84
C ILE A 89 7.57 -9.82 -6.82
N TYR A 90 7.88 -9.20 -5.66
CA TYR A 90 9.05 -8.33 -5.49
C TYR A 90 10.34 -9.02 -5.95
N THR A 91 10.56 -10.24 -5.48
CA THR A 91 11.75 -11.03 -5.84
C THR A 91 11.82 -11.26 -7.36
N ARG A 92 10.68 -11.54 -7.99
CA ARG A 92 10.59 -11.72 -9.44
C ARG A 92 10.83 -10.43 -10.22
N VAL A 93 10.34 -9.29 -9.74
CA VAL A 93 10.58 -7.97 -10.37
C VAL A 93 12.08 -7.68 -10.46
N VAL A 94 12.85 -7.97 -9.41
CA VAL A 94 14.31 -7.80 -9.42
C VAL A 94 14.98 -8.72 -10.44
N VAL A 95 14.55 -9.98 -10.54
CA VAL A 95 15.06 -10.94 -11.53
C VAL A 95 14.77 -10.48 -12.96
N TRP A 96 13.52 -10.10 -13.27
CA TRP A 96 13.14 -9.65 -14.61
C TRP A 96 13.86 -8.39 -15.05
N ARG A 97 14.19 -7.49 -14.11
CA ARG A 97 14.99 -6.30 -14.41
C ARG A 97 16.38 -6.68 -14.94
N ASN A 98 16.97 -7.77 -14.43
CA ASN A 98 18.28 -8.25 -14.88
C ASN A 98 18.21 -8.99 -16.23
N GLU A 99 17.10 -9.71 -16.51
CA GLU A 99 16.86 -10.36 -17.80
C GLU A 99 16.61 -9.36 -18.94
N ARG A 100 16.16 -8.13 -18.62
CA ARG A 100 15.85 -6.98 -19.49
C ARG A 100 14.78 -7.21 -20.57
N SER A 101 14.68 -8.39 -21.18
CA SER A 101 13.63 -8.70 -22.14
C SER A 101 12.27 -8.76 -21.43
N ASP A 102 11.29 -8.07 -22.00
CA ASP A 102 9.89 -8.07 -21.58
C ASP A 102 9.57 -7.59 -20.15
N PHE A 103 10.51 -6.99 -19.43
CA PHE A 103 10.29 -6.49 -18.05
C PHE A 103 8.99 -5.67 -17.93
N PHE A 104 8.84 -4.66 -18.80
CA PHE A 104 7.68 -3.77 -18.76
C PHE A 104 6.36 -4.50 -19.07
N PHE A 105 6.39 -5.48 -19.96
CA PHE A 105 5.22 -6.28 -20.31
C PHE A 105 4.82 -7.18 -19.13
N ARG A 106 5.77 -7.91 -18.53
CA ARG A 106 5.54 -8.80 -17.39
C ARG A 106 4.96 -8.06 -16.19
N VAL A 107 5.53 -6.90 -15.84
CA VAL A 107 5.03 -6.07 -14.74
C VAL A 107 3.61 -5.58 -15.04
N THR A 108 3.35 -5.05 -16.24
CA THR A 108 2.01 -4.57 -16.61
C THR A 108 0.98 -5.69 -16.60
N LEU A 109 1.34 -6.87 -17.09
CA LEU A 109 0.49 -8.06 -17.11
C LEU A 109 0.12 -8.51 -15.69
N ILE A 110 1.08 -8.51 -14.76
CA ILE A 110 0.81 -8.83 -13.35
C ILE A 110 -0.06 -7.77 -12.69
N CYS A 111 0.22 -6.49 -12.91
CA CYS A 111 -0.66 -5.42 -12.43
C CYS A 111 -2.09 -5.62 -12.93
N GLY A 112 -2.28 -5.96 -14.22
CA GLY A 112 -3.58 -6.27 -14.79
C GLY A 112 -4.25 -7.48 -14.12
N MET A 113 -3.52 -8.56 -13.88
CA MET A 113 -4.04 -9.74 -13.18
C MET A 113 -4.43 -9.44 -11.73
N VAL A 114 -3.65 -8.64 -11.00
CA VAL A 114 -3.96 -8.23 -9.62
C VAL A 114 -5.19 -7.34 -9.58
N ILE A 115 -5.33 -6.39 -10.50
CA ILE A 115 -6.54 -5.55 -10.62
C ILE A 115 -7.75 -6.43 -10.93
N LEU A 116 -7.63 -7.36 -11.88
CA LEU A 116 -8.72 -8.28 -12.23
C LEU A 116 -9.12 -9.16 -11.04
N ALA A 117 -8.15 -9.72 -10.31
CA ALA A 117 -8.41 -10.47 -9.08
C ALA A 117 -9.10 -9.61 -8.02
N GLY A 118 -8.71 -8.34 -7.90
CA GLY A 118 -9.36 -7.38 -7.02
C GLY A 118 -10.81 -7.10 -7.42
N LEU A 119 -11.08 -6.92 -8.72
CA LEU A 119 -12.45 -6.72 -9.23
C LEU A 119 -13.32 -7.95 -9.01
N LEU A 120 -12.78 -9.15 -9.24
CA LEU A 120 -13.46 -10.41 -8.97
C LEU A 120 -13.76 -10.55 -7.46
N SER A 121 -12.79 -10.28 -6.60
CA SER A 121 -12.97 -10.28 -5.14
C SER A 121 -14.03 -9.27 -4.70
N CYS A 122 -14.00 -8.05 -5.26
CA CYS A 122 -15.01 -7.03 -5.03
C CYS A 122 -16.41 -7.52 -5.41
N GLY A 123 -16.57 -8.12 -6.60
CA GLY A 123 -17.84 -8.68 -7.06
C GLY A 123 -18.35 -9.82 -6.15
N VAL A 124 -17.49 -10.76 -5.79
CA VAL A 124 -17.84 -11.86 -4.88
C VAL A 124 -18.25 -11.34 -3.50
N LEU A 125 -17.50 -10.39 -2.94
CA LEU A 125 -17.81 -9.78 -1.65
C LEU A 125 -19.08 -8.93 -1.69
N HIS A 126 -19.32 -8.21 -2.79
CA HIS A 126 -20.52 -7.39 -2.96
C HIS A 126 -21.78 -8.25 -3.10
N LEU A 127 -21.69 -9.41 -3.75
CA LEU A 127 -22.80 -10.36 -3.80
C LEU A 127 -22.99 -11.07 -2.46
N SER A 128 -21.90 -11.30 -1.71
CA SER A 128 -21.92 -12.08 -0.47
C SER A 128 -22.20 -11.33 0.82
N TYR A 129 -21.97 -10.02 0.88
CA TYR A 129 -22.16 -9.28 2.12
C TYR A 129 -23.56 -9.38 2.73
N PRO A 130 -24.69 -9.44 1.98
CA PRO A 130 -26.02 -9.44 2.59
C PRO A 130 -26.28 -10.67 3.48
N TRP A 131 -25.66 -11.81 3.17
CA TRP A 131 -25.77 -13.03 3.97
C TRP A 131 -24.57 -13.25 4.89
N LEU A 132 -23.36 -12.96 4.41
CA LEU A 132 -22.12 -13.29 5.09
C LEU A 132 -21.86 -12.33 6.26
N TYR A 133 -22.19 -11.06 6.06
CA TYR A 133 -21.88 -10.02 7.03
C TYR A 133 -22.72 -10.13 8.31
N PRO A 134 -24.06 -10.35 8.25
CA PRO A 134 -24.86 -10.62 9.45
C PRO A 134 -24.49 -11.91 10.17
N LEU A 135 -24.01 -12.93 9.44
CA LEU A 135 -23.55 -14.19 10.02
C LEU A 135 -22.25 -14.03 10.82
N LEU A 136 -21.32 -13.21 10.31
CA LEU A 136 -20.03 -12.95 10.96
C LEU A 136 -20.14 -11.92 12.09
N PHE A 137 -21.02 -10.93 11.94
CA PHE A 137 -21.23 -9.85 12.89
C PHE A 137 -22.73 -9.74 13.23
N PRO A 138 -23.18 -10.44 14.28
CA PRO A 138 -24.59 -10.44 14.66
C PRO A 138 -25.08 -9.06 15.14
N ASP A 139 -24.18 -8.19 15.63
CA ASP A 139 -24.55 -6.85 16.07
C ASP A 139 -24.82 -5.90 14.88
N GLU A 140 -26.01 -5.29 14.87
CA GLU A 140 -26.48 -4.41 13.80
C GLU A 140 -25.60 -3.16 13.59
N ILE A 141 -24.86 -2.74 14.62
CA ILE A 141 -23.92 -1.61 14.57
C ILE A 141 -22.89 -1.80 13.45
N PHE A 142 -22.48 -3.04 13.19
CA PHE A 142 -21.48 -3.35 12.17
C PHE A 142 -22.06 -3.41 10.76
N HIS A 143 -23.38 -3.60 10.59
CA HIS A 143 -24.01 -3.86 9.29
C HIS A 143 -23.88 -2.67 8.34
N SER A 144 -23.79 -1.45 8.90
CA SER A 144 -23.50 -0.22 8.16
C SER A 144 -22.21 -0.27 7.34
N ALA A 145 -21.23 -1.09 7.74
CA ALA A 145 -19.96 -1.27 7.04
C ALA A 145 -19.98 -2.38 5.97
N GLY A 146 -21.00 -3.24 5.94
CA GLY A 146 -21.11 -4.37 5.01
C GLY A 146 -20.97 -3.98 3.54
N PRO A 147 -21.73 -2.99 3.03
CA PRO A 147 -21.63 -2.55 1.63
C PRO A 147 -20.22 -2.05 1.24
N TYR A 148 -19.51 -1.45 2.20
CA TYR A 148 -18.20 -0.84 2.01
C TYR A 148 -17.04 -1.84 2.06
N LEU A 149 -17.29 -3.08 2.50
CA LEU A 149 -16.29 -4.15 2.57
C LEU A 149 -15.67 -4.46 1.21
N SER A 150 -16.53 -4.69 0.21
CA SER A 150 -16.12 -4.99 -1.17
C SER A 150 -15.17 -3.92 -1.73
N ILE A 151 -15.52 -2.65 -1.54
CA ILE A 151 -14.78 -1.48 -2.01
C ILE A 151 -13.45 -1.33 -1.26
N THR A 152 -13.45 -1.52 0.05
CA THR A 152 -12.23 -1.42 0.88
C THR A 152 -11.23 -2.52 0.53
N VAL A 153 -11.71 -3.75 0.32
CA VAL A 153 -10.90 -4.88 -0.14
C VAL A 153 -10.30 -4.58 -1.51
N PHE A 154 -11.09 -4.04 -2.44
CA PHE A 154 -10.57 -3.61 -3.74
C PHE A 154 -9.42 -2.59 -3.61
N GLY A 155 -9.55 -1.63 -2.69
CA GLY A 155 -8.47 -0.70 -2.33
C GLY A 155 -7.14 -1.38 -1.98
N ARG A 156 -7.18 -2.54 -1.32
CA ARG A 156 -5.96 -3.32 -1.01
C ARG A 156 -5.30 -3.93 -2.23
N PHE A 157 -6.08 -4.36 -3.22
CA PHE A 157 -5.55 -4.84 -4.49
C PHE A 157 -4.92 -3.69 -5.30
N LEU A 158 -5.50 -2.50 -5.25
CA LEU A 158 -4.88 -1.29 -5.81
C LEU A 158 -3.56 -0.98 -5.09
N GLY A 159 -3.53 -1.04 -3.76
CA GLY A 159 -2.31 -0.86 -2.96
C GLY A 159 -1.21 -1.86 -3.31
N LEU A 160 -1.54 -3.15 -3.46
CA LEU A 160 -0.58 -4.16 -3.94
C LEU A 160 -0.07 -3.83 -5.35
N THR A 161 -0.97 -3.42 -6.25
CA THR A 161 -0.61 -3.06 -7.63
C THR A 161 0.34 -1.86 -7.67
N SER A 162 0.06 -0.83 -6.87
CA SER A 162 0.97 0.31 -6.65
C SER A 162 2.30 -0.15 -6.09
N GLY A 163 2.31 -1.09 -5.14
CA GLY A 163 3.52 -1.70 -4.59
C GLY A 163 4.39 -2.35 -5.66
N ILE A 164 3.81 -3.12 -6.58
CA ILE A 164 4.54 -3.75 -7.70
C ILE A 164 5.20 -2.71 -8.60
N LEU A 165 4.51 -1.60 -8.89
CA LEU A 165 5.04 -0.50 -9.67
C LEU A 165 6.16 0.23 -8.93
N VAL A 166 6.00 0.46 -7.63
CA VAL A 166 7.03 1.06 -6.75
C VAL A 166 8.28 0.18 -6.75
N TRP A 167 8.14 -1.13 -6.53
CA TRP A 167 9.28 -2.07 -6.60
C TRP A 167 9.98 -2.05 -7.95
N SER A 168 9.21 -1.86 -9.03
CA SER A 168 9.78 -1.71 -10.37
C SER A 168 10.59 -0.42 -10.51
N LEU A 169 10.15 0.69 -9.92
CA LEU A 169 10.90 1.94 -9.89
C LEU A 169 12.16 1.82 -9.02
N LEU A 170 12.07 1.15 -7.86
CA LEU A 170 13.22 0.89 -6.97
C LEU A 170 14.27 0.00 -7.65
N ALA A 171 13.85 -1.00 -8.44
CA ALA A 171 14.77 -1.84 -9.22
C ALA A 171 15.59 -1.06 -10.27
N TYR A 172 15.14 0.15 -10.62
CA TYR A 172 15.85 1.11 -11.49
C TYR A 172 16.46 2.29 -10.73
N HIS A 173 16.59 2.20 -9.40
CA HIS A 173 17.15 3.24 -8.53
C HIS A 173 16.43 4.60 -8.64
N ARG A 174 15.10 4.58 -8.86
CA ARG A 174 14.25 5.78 -8.94
C ARG A 174 13.52 6.03 -7.61
N ASP A 175 14.23 5.95 -6.50
CA ASP A 175 13.64 5.89 -5.15
C ASP A 175 12.92 7.19 -4.76
N TRP A 176 13.43 8.35 -5.16
CA TRP A 176 12.73 9.63 -4.90
C TRP A 176 11.46 9.81 -5.74
N LEU A 177 11.38 9.15 -6.89
CA LEU A 177 10.18 9.22 -7.73
C LEU A 177 9.02 8.46 -7.07
N THR A 178 9.30 7.39 -6.33
CA THR A 178 8.26 6.66 -5.57
C THR A 178 7.66 7.54 -4.48
N VAL A 179 8.49 8.31 -3.76
CA VAL A 179 8.06 9.29 -2.76
C VAL A 179 7.16 10.35 -3.38
N GLN A 180 7.55 10.90 -4.53
CA GLN A 180 6.74 11.90 -5.25
C GLN A 180 5.37 11.34 -5.68
N CYS A 181 5.32 10.07 -6.09
CA CYS A 181 4.07 9.41 -6.46
C CYS A 181 3.11 9.26 -5.27
N ALA A 182 3.63 9.09 -4.05
CA ALA A 182 2.81 8.97 -2.85
C ALA A 182 2.40 10.33 -2.26
N PHE A 183 3.27 11.33 -2.35
CA PHE A 183 3.07 12.62 -1.67
C PHE A 183 1.74 13.28 -2.04
N VAL A 184 1.46 13.44 -3.34
CA VAL A 184 0.27 14.17 -3.80
C VAL A 184 -1.03 13.43 -3.44
N PRO A 185 -1.21 12.13 -3.73
CA PRO A 185 -2.41 11.40 -3.34
C PRO A 185 -2.65 11.38 -1.82
N VAL A 186 -1.58 11.23 -1.02
CA VAL A 186 -1.68 11.20 0.45
C VAL A 186 -2.10 12.56 0.98
N LEU A 187 -1.44 13.64 0.53
CA LEU A 187 -1.76 15.00 0.98
C LEU A 187 -3.20 15.37 0.65
N VAL A 188 -3.63 15.10 -0.59
CA VAL A 188 -5.01 15.36 -1.03
C VAL A 188 -5.98 14.54 -0.19
N SER A 189 -5.73 13.24 0.00
CA SER A 189 -6.61 12.39 0.80
C SER A 189 -6.75 12.92 2.24
N VAL A 190 -5.64 13.28 2.90
CA VAL A 190 -5.63 13.83 4.27
C VAL A 190 -6.43 15.14 4.36
N ILE A 191 -6.20 16.09 3.44
CA ILE A 191 -6.94 17.36 3.44
C ILE A 191 -8.44 17.11 3.27
N LEU A 192 -8.80 16.23 2.34
CA LEU A 192 -10.19 15.89 2.06
C LEU A 192 -10.88 15.18 3.23
N HIS A 193 -10.14 14.45 4.07
CA HIS A 193 -10.72 13.84 5.28
C HIS A 193 -11.28 14.89 6.24
N PHE A 194 -10.56 15.98 6.49
CA PHE A 194 -11.05 17.06 7.37
C PHE A 194 -12.33 17.73 6.85
N TYR A 195 -12.54 17.71 5.53
CA TYR A 195 -13.70 18.33 4.92
C TYR A 195 -14.90 17.37 4.81
N PHE A 196 -14.68 16.13 4.36
CA PHE A 196 -15.76 15.20 4.02
C PHE A 196 -16.16 14.26 5.16
N VAL A 197 -15.22 13.83 6.02
CA VAL A 197 -15.53 12.88 7.11
C VAL A 197 -16.56 13.44 8.09
N PRO A 198 -16.49 14.72 8.53
CA PRO A 198 -17.52 15.28 9.41
C PRO A 198 -18.93 15.31 8.78
N ARG A 199 -19.03 15.29 7.44
CA ARG A 199 -20.31 15.45 6.71
C ARG A 199 -20.91 14.14 6.22
N TYR A 200 -20.10 13.12 6.00
CA TYR A 200 -20.52 11.86 5.39
C TYR A 200 -20.03 10.61 6.15
N GLY A 201 -19.33 10.80 7.28
CA GLY A 201 -18.91 9.74 8.18
C GLY A 201 -18.13 8.61 7.50
N LEU A 202 -18.52 7.38 7.80
CA LEU A 202 -17.94 6.12 7.30
C LEU A 202 -17.77 6.09 5.77
N VAL A 203 -18.74 6.65 5.05
CA VAL A 203 -18.79 6.63 3.58
C VAL A 203 -17.63 7.42 3.01
N ALA A 204 -17.44 8.65 3.49
CA ALA A 204 -16.33 9.50 3.06
C ALA A 204 -14.98 8.85 3.38
N THR A 205 -14.79 8.32 4.60
CA THR A 205 -13.53 7.69 4.99
C THR A 205 -13.15 6.53 4.05
N THR A 206 -14.13 5.68 3.71
CA THR A 206 -13.92 4.55 2.78
C THR A 206 -13.53 5.03 1.38
N TRP A 207 -14.26 6.00 0.83
CA TRP A 207 -13.99 6.51 -0.52
C TRP A 207 -12.70 7.31 -0.62
N LEU A 208 -12.31 8.03 0.44
CA LEU A 208 -11.03 8.75 0.49
C LEU A 208 -9.84 7.81 0.61
N TYR A 209 -10.01 6.67 1.29
CA TYR A 209 -9.02 5.60 1.30
C TYR A 209 -8.83 5.03 -0.12
N VAL A 210 -9.90 4.53 -0.74
CA VAL A 210 -9.82 3.92 -2.08
C VAL A 210 -9.40 4.94 -3.14
N GLY A 211 -9.87 6.18 -3.04
CA GLY A 211 -9.48 7.28 -3.91
C GLY A 211 -7.99 7.62 -3.77
N GLY A 212 -7.43 7.57 -2.57
CA GLY A 212 -6.00 7.75 -2.35
C GLY A 212 -5.16 6.59 -2.91
N GLU A 213 -5.60 5.34 -2.75
CA GLU A 213 -4.96 4.15 -3.36
C GLU A 213 -5.00 4.22 -4.89
N LEU A 214 -6.12 4.66 -5.46
CA LEU A 214 -6.26 4.88 -6.91
C LEU A 214 -5.35 6.01 -7.39
N GLY A 215 -5.28 7.12 -6.66
CA GLY A 215 -4.37 8.23 -6.96
C GLY A 215 -2.90 7.78 -6.94
N LEU A 216 -2.51 7.01 -5.92
CA LEU A 216 -1.18 6.40 -5.83
C LEU A 216 -0.90 5.50 -7.02
N PHE A 217 -1.86 4.62 -7.38
CA PHE A 217 -1.73 3.74 -8.54
C PHE A 217 -1.52 4.52 -9.83
N ILE A 218 -2.34 5.55 -10.09
CA ILE A 218 -2.23 6.39 -11.29
C ILE A 218 -0.85 7.07 -11.36
N CYS A 219 -0.39 7.66 -10.25
CA CYS A 219 0.91 8.31 -10.18
C CYS A 219 2.05 7.31 -10.44
N CYS A 220 2.03 6.15 -9.77
CA CYS A 220 3.04 5.10 -9.95
C CYS A 220 3.02 4.53 -11.38
N PHE A 221 1.85 4.35 -11.97
CA PHE A 221 1.71 3.82 -13.33
C PHE A 221 2.20 4.83 -14.37
N ALA A 222 1.89 6.12 -14.20
CA ALA A 222 2.44 7.19 -15.04
C ALA A 222 3.97 7.26 -14.96
N ALA A 223 4.53 7.18 -13.74
CA ALA A 223 5.97 7.13 -13.51
C ALA A 223 6.62 5.91 -14.18
N PHE A 224 5.96 4.74 -14.09
CA PHE A 224 6.42 3.51 -14.73
C PHE A 224 6.41 3.59 -16.27
N ILE A 225 5.36 4.16 -16.87
CA ILE A 225 5.31 4.41 -18.32
C ILE A 225 6.41 5.40 -18.73
N HIS A 226 6.65 6.44 -17.92
CA HIS A 226 7.71 7.41 -18.20
C HIS A 226 9.09 6.73 -18.15
N LEU A 227 9.33 5.86 -17.17
CA LEU A 227 10.54 5.04 -17.08
C LEU A 227 10.71 4.18 -18.34
N LYS A 228 9.66 3.49 -18.80
CA LYS A 228 9.68 2.72 -20.06
C LYS A 228 10.15 3.55 -21.24
N LYS A 229 9.61 4.76 -21.41
CA LYS A 229 9.99 5.66 -22.51
C LYS A 229 11.47 6.07 -22.43
N GLN A 230 12.00 6.30 -21.24
CA GLN A 230 13.41 6.65 -21.05
C GLN A 230 14.35 5.47 -21.34
N THR A 231 13.96 4.24 -20.97
CA THR A 231 14.79 3.05 -21.16
C THR A 231 14.76 2.53 -22.61
N VAL A 232 13.68 2.79 -23.36
CA VAL A 232 13.50 2.32 -24.75
C VAL A 232 14.03 3.33 -25.78
N LYS A 233 14.18 4.62 -25.46
CA LYS A 233 14.85 5.57 -26.37
C LYS A 233 16.33 5.18 -26.50
N PRO A 234 16.84 4.88 -27.71
CA PRO A 234 18.25 4.62 -27.92
C PRO A 234 19.04 5.91 -27.70
N ILE A 235 20.26 5.75 -27.21
CA ILE A 235 21.29 6.77 -27.12
C ILE A 235 21.69 7.17 -28.55
N HIS A 236 20.88 7.99 -29.20
CA HIS A 236 21.21 8.69 -30.45
C HIS A 236 20.54 10.05 -30.41
N GLU A 237 21.10 10.94 -29.59
CA GLU A 237 21.09 12.40 -29.75
C GLU A 237 21.88 12.99 -28.58
N LYS A 238 23.21 12.96 -28.73
CA LYS A 238 24.16 13.99 -28.30
C LYS A 238 25.55 13.63 -28.81
#